data_AF-A0AAC9TYT1-F1
#
_entry.id   AF-A0AAC9TYT1-F1
#
_cell.length_a   1.000
_cell.length_b   1.000
_cell.length_c   1.000
_cell.angle_alpha   90.00
_cell.angle_beta   90.00
_cell.angle_gamma   90.00
#
_symmetry.space_group_name_H-M   'P 1'
#
loop_
_entity.id
_entity.type
_entity.pdbx_description
1 polymer ?
#
loop_
_entity_poly.entity_id
_entity_poly.type
_entity_poly.pdbx_seq_one_letter_code
_entity_poly.pdbx_strand_id
1 'polypeptide(L)'
;MAQQFSTETKDEALKIAKATQKPGQTKEQTKLIAQGIEKGIAEYKKRQKSKARDRDKARKQELKAKQRQQHDTDTEAPSPEARQVNILPWLLLALSWVGFICAYLLNH
;
A
#
# COMPACT_ATOMS: atom_id res chain seq x y z
N MET A 1 33.27 9.44 8.57
CA MET A 1 32.25 10.38 8.04
C MET A 1 31.67 11.16 9.20
N ALA A 2 32.00 12.45 9.31
CA ALA A 2 31.41 13.32 10.34
C ALA A 2 29.90 13.41 10.08
N GLN A 3 29.10 12.90 11.02
CA GLN A 3 27.66 13.06 10.97
C GLN A 3 27.39 14.57 11.05
N GLN A 4 26.91 15.16 9.94
CA GLN A 4 26.50 16.56 9.92
C GLN A 4 25.19 16.68 10.72
N PHE A 5 25.35 16.89 12.02
CA PHE A 5 24.24 17.20 12.90
C PHE A 5 23.78 18.64 12.63
N SER A 6 22.48 18.83 12.43
CA SER A 6 21.86 20.15 12.27
C SER A 6 22.13 21.02 13.50
N THR A 7 22.42 22.30 13.27
CA THR A 7 22.64 23.30 14.32
C THR A 7 21.46 23.35 15.30
N GLU A 8 20.23 23.25 14.79
CA GLU A 8 19.01 23.20 15.61
C GLU A 8 19.05 22.09 16.66
N THR A 9 19.49 20.88 16.29
CA THR A 9 19.55 19.74 17.21
C THR A 9 20.61 19.93 18.29
N LYS A 10 21.72 20.62 17.95
CA LYS A 10 22.75 20.99 18.94
C LYS A 10 22.22 22.00 19.94
N ASP A 11 21.54 23.03 19.46
CA ASP A 11 20.98 24.08 20.31
C ASP A 11 19.87 23.55 21.21
N GLU A 12 19.01 22.68 20.68
CA GLU A 12 17.95 22.01 21.42
C GLU A 12 18.52 21.04 22.47
N ALA A 13 19.56 20.26 22.11
CA ALA A 13 20.24 19.39 23.06
C ALA A 13 20.93 20.17 24.18
N LEU A 14 21.55 21.33 23.88
CA LEU A 14 22.13 22.22 24.88
C LEU A 14 21.05 22.82 25.79
N LYS A 15 19.91 23.22 25.24
CA LYS A 15 18.77 23.75 26.01
C LYS A 15 18.22 22.71 26.97
N ILE A 16 18.03 21.46 26.51
CA ILE A 16 17.57 20.36 27.34
C ILE A 16 18.60 20.04 28.43
N ALA A 17 19.88 19.91 28.07
CA ALA A 17 20.94 19.63 29.03
C ALA A 17 21.00 20.69 30.15
N LYS A 18 20.89 21.98 29.79
CA LYS A 18 20.82 23.09 30.76
C LYS A 18 19.55 23.04 31.61
N ALA A 19 18.39 22.71 31.02
CA ALA A 19 17.14 22.58 31.76
C ALA A 19 17.17 21.43 32.78
N THR A 20 17.91 20.36 32.49
CA THR A 20 18.08 19.20 33.39
C THR A 20 19.33 19.29 34.28
N GLN A 21 20.04 20.43 34.26
CA GLN A 21 21.29 20.60 34.99
C GLN A 21 21.06 20.50 36.50
N LYS A 22 21.86 19.67 37.16
CA LYS A 22 21.87 19.57 38.62
C LYS A 22 22.75 20.66 39.25
N PRO A 23 22.41 21.17 40.45
CA PRO A 23 23.27 22.11 41.17
C PRO A 23 24.64 21.47 41.42
N GLY A 24 25.71 22.21 41.10
CA GLY A 24 27.10 21.74 41.18
C GLY A 24 27.69 21.14 39.89
N GLN A 25 26.92 21.00 38.81
CA GLN A 25 27.42 20.49 37.53
C GLN A 25 28.29 21.53 36.79
N THR A 26 29.46 21.10 36.28
CA THR A 26 30.35 21.98 35.49
C THR A 26 29.85 22.19 34.07
N LYS A 27 30.23 23.30 33.43
CA LYS A 27 29.85 23.60 32.04
C LYS A 27 30.28 22.51 31.05
N GLU A 28 31.43 21.89 31.29
CA GLU A 28 31.92 20.79 30.45
C GLU A 28 31.05 19.54 30.58
N GLN A 29 30.61 19.20 31.80
CA GLN A 29 29.69 18.08 32.02
C GLN A 29 28.34 18.32 31.33
N THR A 30 27.79 19.54 31.43
CA THR A 30 26.56 19.89 30.71
C THR A 30 26.75 19.78 29.18
N LYS A 31 27.92 20.16 28.66
CA LYS A 31 28.26 20.04 27.24
C LYS A 31 28.38 18.58 26.80
N LEU A 32 28.97 17.70 27.61
CA LEU A 32 29.04 16.27 27.33
C LEU A 32 27.64 15.63 27.30
N ILE A 33 26.76 16.03 28.22
CA ILE A 33 25.36 15.59 28.23
C ILE A 33 24.64 16.06 26.96
N ALA A 34 24.82 17.32 26.58
CA ALA A 34 24.24 17.85 25.33
C ALA A 34 24.71 17.06 24.10
N GLN A 35 26.00 16.70 24.01
CA GLN A 35 26.50 15.84 22.93
C GLN A 35 25.87 14.44 22.94
N GLY A 36 25.59 13.88 24.11
CA GLY A 36 24.87 12.62 24.24
C GLY A 36 23.42 12.71 23.73
N ILE A 37 22.72 13.77 24.12
CA ILE A 37 21.33 14.03 23.67
C ILE A 37 21.30 14.27 22.16
N GLU A 38 22.24 15.05 21.61
CA GLU A 38 22.39 15.29 20.18
C GLU A 38 22.52 13.98 19.39
N LYS A 39 23.42 13.09 19.82
CA LYS A 39 23.60 11.77 19.22
C LYS A 39 22.35 10.92 19.33
N GLY A 40 21.68 10.92 20.48
CA GLY A 40 20.45 10.17 20.72
C GLY A 40 19.32 10.59 19.78
N ILE A 41 19.10 11.90 19.63
CA ILE A 41 18.08 12.44 18.71
C ILE A 41 18.42 12.06 17.26
N ALA A 42 19.68 12.17 16.87
CA ALA A 42 20.13 11.82 15.53
C ALA A 42 19.91 10.34 15.22
N GLU A 43 20.27 9.45 16.15
CA GLU A 43 20.08 8.01 15.98
C GLU A 43 18.59 7.65 15.93
N TYR A 44 17.78 8.23 16.82
CA TYR A 44 16.33 8.04 16.81
C TYR A 44 15.71 8.45 15.47
N LYS A 45 16.04 9.66 14.98
CA LYS A 45 15.54 10.17 13.69
C LYS A 45 16.00 9.30 12.52
N LYS A 46 17.21 8.76 12.56
CA LYS A 46 17.71 7.80 11.56
C LYS A 46 16.90 6.50 11.57
N ARG A 47 16.68 5.90 12.74
CA ARG A 47 15.85 4.68 12.88
C ARG A 47 14.42 4.91 12.39
N GLN A 48 13.83 6.06 12.75
CA GLN A 48 12.48 6.43 12.32
C GLN A 48 12.38 6.60 10.80
N LYS A 49 13.35 7.27 10.16
CA LYS A 49 13.40 7.40 8.70
C LYS A 49 13.55 6.05 8.00
N SER A 50 14.36 5.14 8.54
CA SER A 50 14.48 3.78 7.99
C SER A 50 13.13 3.06 8.03
N LYS A 51 12.47 3.05 9.20
CA LYS A 51 11.16 2.42 9.38
C LYS A 51 10.09 3.01 8.46
N ALA A 52 10.11 4.32 8.22
CA ALA A 52 9.20 4.97 7.27
C ALA A 52 9.43 4.45 5.84
N ARG A 53 10.68 4.35 5.40
CA ARG A 53 11.03 3.82 4.06
C ARG A 53 10.62 2.36 3.89
N ASP A 54 10.79 1.54 4.92
CA ASP A 54 10.43 0.13 4.86
C ASP A 54 8.91 -0.05 4.75
N ARG A 55 8.14 0.76 5.47
CA ARG A 55 6.67 0.79 5.31
C ARG A 55 6.23 1.27 3.93
N ASP A 56 6.90 2.29 3.37
CA ASP A 56 6.59 2.77 2.02
C ASP A 56 6.90 1.73 0.95
N LYS A 57 7.99 0.97 1.11
CA LYS A 57 8.31 -0.16 0.24
C LYS A 57 7.25 -1.26 0.33
N ALA A 58 6.84 -1.64 1.54
CA ALA A 58 5.81 -2.65 1.75
C ALA A 58 4.49 -2.23 1.09
N ARG A 59 4.01 -1.01 1.34
CA ARG A 59 2.79 -0.48 0.69
C ARG A 59 2.89 -0.49 -0.83
N LYS A 60 4.03 -0.08 -1.39
CA LYS A 60 4.23 -0.09 -2.84
C LYS A 60 4.26 -1.51 -3.41
N GLN A 61 4.80 -2.48 -2.67
CA GLN A 61 4.80 -3.89 -3.07
C GLN A 61 3.39 -4.46 -3.03
N GLU A 62 2.62 -4.19 -1.98
CA GLU A 62 1.20 -4.61 -1.87
C GLU A 62 0.36 -4.04 -3.00
N LEU A 63 0.49 -2.74 -3.30
CA LEU A 63 -0.23 -2.11 -4.41
C LEU A 63 0.13 -2.75 -5.75
N LYS A 64 1.42 -3.02 -5.99
CA LYS A 64 1.87 -3.72 -7.21
C LYS A 64 1.34 -5.15 -7.28
N ALA A 65 1.34 -5.89 -6.18
CA ALA A 65 0.81 -7.24 -6.12
C ALA A 65 -0.69 -7.26 -6.43
N LYS A 66 -1.45 -6.31 -5.87
CA LYS A 66 -2.88 -6.16 -6.13
C LYS A 66 -3.17 -5.77 -7.58
N GLN A 67 -2.38 -4.87 -8.17
CA GLN A 67 -2.45 -4.54 -9.59
C GLN A 67 -2.12 -5.74 -10.49
N ARG A 68 -1.13 -6.56 -10.10
CA ARG A 68 -0.80 -7.79 -10.83
C ARG A 68 -1.93 -8.81 -10.75
N GLN A 69 -2.53 -9.01 -9.57
CA GLN A 69 -3.69 -9.86 -9.41
C GLN A 69 -4.87 -9.38 -10.25
N GLN A 70 -5.16 -8.07 -10.29
CA GLN A 70 -6.21 -7.52 -11.15
C GLN A 70 -5.90 -7.75 -12.63
N HIS A 71 -4.66 -7.48 -13.08
CA HIS A 71 -4.26 -7.69 -14.46
C HIS A 71 -4.26 -9.19 -14.85
N ASP A 72 -3.90 -10.09 -13.94
CA ASP A 72 -3.96 -11.53 -14.14
C ASP A 72 -5.42 -12.03 -14.11
N THR A 73 -6.33 -11.37 -13.37
CA THR A 73 -7.78 -11.65 -13.43
C THR A 73 -8.41 -11.15 -14.73
N ASP A 74 -7.88 -10.06 -15.31
CA ASP A 74 -8.30 -9.54 -16.62
C ASP A 74 -7.64 -10.30 -17.80
N THR A 75 -6.52 -11.00 -17.56
CA THR A 75 -5.76 -11.78 -18.56
C THR A 75 -6.07 -13.28 -18.49
N GLU A 76 -6.57 -13.80 -17.37
CA GLU A 76 -7.33 -15.04 -17.36
C GLU A 76 -8.60 -14.78 -18.17
N ALA A 77 -8.53 -15.17 -19.44
CA ALA A 77 -9.68 -15.42 -20.29
C ALA A 77 -10.82 -15.96 -19.41
N PRO A 78 -12.04 -15.43 -19.57
CA PRO A 78 -13.17 -15.82 -18.73
C PRO A 78 -13.19 -17.34 -18.67
N SER A 79 -12.97 -17.88 -17.47
CA SER A 79 -13.29 -19.27 -17.17
C SER A 79 -14.65 -19.53 -17.82
N PRO A 80 -14.81 -20.59 -18.65
CA PRO A 80 -16.12 -20.94 -19.18
C PRO A 80 -16.96 -21.56 -18.04
N GLU A 81 -17.08 -20.87 -16.91
CA GLU A 81 -18.14 -21.09 -15.95
C GLU A 81 -19.43 -20.71 -16.66
N ALA A 82 -20.09 -21.74 -17.19
CA ALA A 82 -21.45 -21.74 -17.65
C ALA A 82 -21.83 -20.48 -18.43
N ARG A 83 -21.32 -20.36 -19.66
CA ARG A 83 -22.05 -19.61 -20.68
C ARG A 83 -23.39 -20.33 -20.80
N GLN A 84 -24.39 -19.84 -20.06
CA GLN A 84 -25.77 -20.29 -20.14
C GLN A 84 -26.22 -19.96 -21.55
N VAL A 85 -25.95 -20.88 -22.46
CA VAL A 85 -26.41 -20.83 -23.84
C VAL A 85 -27.92 -20.82 -23.73
N ASN A 86 -28.50 -19.63 -23.89
CA ASN A 86 -29.94 -19.45 -23.95
C ASN A 86 -30.42 -20.12 -25.25
N ILE A 87 -30.53 -21.44 -25.23
CA ILE A 87 -31.08 -22.30 -26.30
C ILE A 87 -32.62 -22.20 -26.28
N LEU A 88 -33.20 -21.81 -25.14
CA LEU A 88 -34.64 -21.57 -24.98
C LEU A 88 -35.27 -20.75 -26.10
N PRO A 89 -34.81 -19.52 -26.43
CA PRO A 89 -35.38 -18.72 -27.50
C PRO A 89 -35.27 -19.39 -28.88
N TRP A 90 -34.18 -20.11 -29.15
CA TRP A 90 -33.98 -20.80 -30.43
C TRP A 90 -34.89 -22.02 -30.58
N LEU A 91 -35.12 -22.77 -29.49
CA LEU A 91 -36.01 -23.92 -29.49
C LEU A 91 -37.48 -23.49 -29.61
N LEU A 92 -37.88 -22.42 -28.92
CA LEU A 92 -39.20 -21.79 -29.06
C LEU A 92 -39.43 -21.32 -30.51
N LEU A 93 -38.41 -20.75 -31.14
CA LEU A 93 -38.49 -20.28 -32.53
C LEU A 93 -38.67 -21.45 -33.50
N ALA A 94 -37.90 -22.53 -33.34
CA ALA A 94 -38.04 -23.73 -34.17
C ALA A 94 -39.45 -24.36 -34.04
N LEU A 95 -39.96 -24.47 -32.82
CA LEU A 95 -41.32 -24.95 -32.55
C LEU A 95 -42.39 -24.08 -33.23
N SER A 96 -42.24 -22.75 -33.19
CA SER A 96 -43.19 -21.83 -33.81
C SER A 96 -43.27 -21.99 -35.32
N TRP A 97 -42.14 -22.20 -36.01
CA TRP A 97 -42.12 -22.40 -37.45
C TRP A 97 -42.69 -23.75 -37.86
N VAL A 98 -42.36 -24.82 -37.14
CA VAL A 98 -42.92 -26.16 -37.41
C VAL A 98 -44.44 -26.14 -37.27
N GLY A 99 -44.97 -25.50 -36.22
CA GLY A 99 -46.41 -25.33 -36.04
C GLY A 99 -47.05 -24.53 -37.18
N PHE A 100 -46.43 -23.45 -37.63
CA PHE A 100 -46.93 -22.62 -38.74
C PHE A 100 -46.91 -23.37 -40.08
N ILE A 101 -45.84 -24.11 -40.37
CA ILE A 101 -45.71 -24.93 -41.60
C ILE A 101 -46.76 -26.05 -41.60
N CYS A 102 -46.94 -26.76 -40.48
CA CYS A 102 -47.98 -27.79 -40.36
C CYS A 102 -49.38 -27.19 -40.54
N ALA A 103 -49.68 -26.05 -39.92
CA ALA A 103 -50.97 -25.39 -40.08
C ALA A 103 -51.20 -24.92 -41.53
N TYR A 104 -50.17 -24.37 -42.18
CA TYR A 104 -50.25 -23.95 -43.57
C TYR A 104 -50.50 -25.13 -44.52
N LEU A 105 -49.82 -26.25 -44.33
CA LEU A 105 -50.01 -27.47 -45.14
C LEU A 105 -51.34 -28.18 -44.88
N LEU A 106 -51.93 -28.03 -43.68
CA LEU A 106 -53.21 -28.65 -43.34
C LEU A 106 -54.40 -27.76 -43.75
N ASN A 107 -54.18 -26.46 -43.89
CA ASN A 107 -55.19 -25.47 -44.25
C ASN A 107 -55.13 -25.05 -45.73
N HIS A 108 -54.23 -25.63 -46.52
CA HIS A 108 -54.14 -25.45 -47.97
C HIS A 108 -54.33 -26.79 -48.69
#